data_AF-T1CZH5-F1
#
_entry.id   AF-T1CZH5-F1
#
_cell.length_a   1.000
_cell.length_b   1.000
_cell.length_c   1.000
_cell.angle_alpha   90.00
_cell.angle_beta   90.00
_cell.angle_gamma   90.00
#
_symmetry.space_group_name_H-M   'P 1'
#
loop_
_entity.id
_entity.type
_entity.pdbx_description
1 polymer ?
#
loop_
_entity_poly.entity_id
_entity_poly.type
_entity_poly.pdbx_seq_one_letter_code
_entity_poly.pdbx_strand_id
1 'polypeptide(L)'
;MMDKPFAITLDPGSSLANHTGSWRTMKPVYLDRLPPCNAGCPAGENIQGWLFHAESGDYEQAWRVLTLDNPLPAIMGRVCYRPCEDVCNRGHLDSAVGINSVERFLGDEAIRHGWKFHKPAATSGKKVLVVGAGPSGLSAAYHLARLGHSVEIHEA
;
A
#
# COMPACT_ATOMS: atom_id res chain seq x y z
N MET A 1 57.89 -26.56 -10.39
CA MET A 1 56.70 -26.65 -11.26
C MET A 1 55.78 -27.64 -10.58
N MET A 2 54.63 -27.20 -10.05
CA MET A 2 53.70 -28.10 -9.34
C MET A 2 52.97 -28.95 -10.37
N ASP A 3 53.06 -30.28 -10.25
CA ASP A 3 52.33 -31.25 -11.08
C ASP A 3 50.82 -31.03 -10.89
N LYS A 4 50.15 -30.52 -11.91
CA LYS A 4 48.69 -30.38 -11.89
C LYS A 4 48.04 -31.68 -12.37
N PRO A 5 46.93 -32.13 -11.75
CA PRO A 5 46.15 -33.25 -12.26
C PRO A 5 45.71 -33.04 -13.72
N PHE A 6 45.61 -34.12 -14.50
CA PHE A 6 45.33 -34.13 -15.95
C PHE A 6 44.12 -33.28 -16.42
N ALA A 7 43.17 -32.96 -15.54
CA ALA A 7 41.96 -32.19 -15.87
C ALA A 7 41.91 -30.78 -15.26
N ILE A 8 42.96 -30.30 -14.59
CA ILE A 8 43.02 -28.96 -14.00
C ILE A 8 43.93 -28.07 -14.85
N THR A 9 43.32 -27.27 -15.72
CA THR A 9 44.04 -26.34 -16.62
C THR A 9 44.36 -24.99 -15.98
N LEU A 10 43.78 -24.69 -14.81
CA LEU A 10 43.95 -23.42 -14.09
C LEU A 10 44.57 -23.63 -12.70
N ASP A 11 45.43 -22.73 -12.26
CA ASP A 11 45.88 -22.73 -10.86
C ASP A 11 44.68 -22.52 -9.90
N PRO A 12 44.68 -23.12 -8.70
CA PRO A 12 43.69 -22.81 -7.66
C PRO A 12 43.71 -21.30 -7.38
N GLY A 13 42.72 -20.59 -7.90
CA GLY A 13 42.59 -19.14 -7.82
C GLY A 13 41.22 -18.78 -7.28
N SER A 14 41.07 -17.55 -6.80
CA SER A 14 39.75 -17.04 -6.40
C SER A 14 38.82 -17.00 -7.62
N SER A 15 37.51 -17.07 -7.38
CA SER A 15 36.49 -16.86 -8.43
C SER A 15 36.69 -15.57 -9.23
N LEU A 16 37.31 -14.56 -8.62
CA LEU A 16 37.70 -13.31 -9.27
C LEU A 16 38.88 -13.50 -10.22
N ALA A 17 39.94 -14.19 -9.80
CA ALA A 17 41.14 -14.42 -10.63
C ALA A 17 40.85 -15.32 -11.84
N ASN A 18 39.96 -16.30 -11.66
CA ASN A 18 39.60 -17.25 -12.71
C ASN A 18 38.37 -16.81 -13.52
N HIS A 19 37.73 -15.68 -13.17
CA HIS A 19 36.48 -15.23 -13.79
C HIS A 19 35.45 -16.38 -13.88
N THR A 20 35.32 -17.16 -12.80
CA THR A 20 34.41 -18.32 -12.69
C THR A 20 33.59 -18.19 -11.41
N GLY A 21 32.26 -18.32 -11.47
CA GLY A 21 31.35 -18.18 -10.32
C GLY A 21 30.57 -16.86 -10.34
N SER A 22 30.22 -16.34 -9.15
CA SER A 22 29.37 -15.15 -8.94
C SER A 22 30.06 -13.80 -9.25
N TRP A 23 31.02 -13.77 -10.17
CA TRP A 23 31.65 -12.52 -10.58
C TRP A 23 30.67 -11.76 -11.49
N ARG A 24 30.37 -10.52 -11.14
CA ARG A 24 29.52 -9.63 -11.95
C ARG A 24 30.18 -8.26 -11.98
N THR A 25 30.35 -7.70 -13.19
CA THR A 25 30.78 -6.31 -13.39
C THR A 25 29.67 -5.31 -13.04
N MET A 26 28.44 -5.79 -12.87
CA MET A 26 27.28 -5.00 -12.49
C MET A 26 26.61 -5.60 -11.25
N LYS A 27 26.38 -4.75 -10.24
CA LYS A 27 25.59 -5.11 -9.06
C LYS A 27 24.15 -4.62 -9.29
N PRO A 28 23.12 -5.49 -9.18
CA PRO A 28 21.75 -5.01 -9.20
C PRO A 28 21.54 -4.06 -8.01
N VAL A 29 21.05 -2.86 -8.30
CA VAL A 29 20.61 -1.91 -7.28
C VAL A 29 19.11 -2.11 -7.14
N TYR A 30 18.69 -2.57 -5.97
CA TYR A 30 17.27 -2.58 -5.63
C TYR A 30 16.84 -1.13 -5.39
N LEU A 31 15.98 -0.64 -6.27
CA LEU A 31 15.33 0.66 -6.10
C LEU A 31 13.95 0.39 -5.53
N ASP A 32 13.68 0.93 -4.35
CA ASP A 32 12.34 0.95 -3.82
C ASP A 32 11.56 2.03 -4.57
N ARG A 33 10.51 1.61 -5.28
CA ARG A 33 9.65 2.50 -6.06
C ARG A 33 8.24 2.29 -5.59
N LEU A 34 7.51 3.41 -5.45
CA LEU A 34 6.10 3.36 -5.15
C LEU A 34 5.38 2.58 -6.27
N PRO A 35 4.53 1.58 -5.94
CA PRO A 35 3.73 0.89 -6.94
C PRO A 35 2.90 1.90 -7.74
N PRO A 36 2.72 1.68 -9.05
CA PRO A 36 2.05 2.67 -9.89
C PRO A 36 0.60 2.90 -9.47
N CYS A 37 -0.10 1.88 -8.97
CA CYS A 37 -1.45 2.03 -8.42
C CYS A 37 -1.47 2.97 -7.20
N ASN A 38 -0.55 2.80 -6.25
CA ASN A 38 -0.39 3.69 -5.10
C ASN A 38 -0.08 5.13 -5.57
N ALA A 39 0.83 5.29 -6.53
CA ALA A 39 1.19 6.59 -7.09
C ALA A 39 0.03 7.27 -7.86
N GLY A 40 -0.81 6.47 -8.51
CA GLY A 40 -1.98 6.94 -9.26
C GLY A 40 -3.21 7.22 -8.39
N CYS A 41 -3.18 6.84 -7.11
CA CYS A 41 -4.29 7.08 -6.18
C CYS A 41 -4.23 8.50 -5.60
N PRO A 42 -5.23 9.37 -5.84
CA PRO A 42 -5.23 10.72 -5.28
C PRO A 42 -5.28 10.76 -3.74
N ALA A 43 -5.82 9.72 -3.11
CA ALA A 43 -5.85 9.57 -1.65
C ALA A 43 -4.49 9.08 -1.08
N GLY A 44 -3.57 8.64 -1.95
CA GLY A 44 -2.26 8.13 -1.52
C GLY A 44 -2.30 6.74 -0.86
N GLU A 45 -3.36 5.98 -1.09
CA GLU A 45 -3.55 4.68 -0.44
C GLU A 45 -2.41 3.69 -0.67
N ASN A 46 -2.08 2.92 0.38
CA ASN A 46 -1.23 1.75 0.23
C ASN A 46 -1.97 0.53 -0.37
N ILE A 47 -2.30 0.63 -1.65
CA ILE A 47 -3.11 -0.38 -2.37
C ILE A 47 -2.49 -1.77 -2.32
N GLN A 48 -1.18 -1.88 -2.59
CA GLN A 48 -0.50 -3.16 -2.50
C GLN A 48 -0.55 -3.77 -1.09
N GLY A 49 -0.45 -2.94 -0.04
CA GLY A 49 -0.49 -3.40 1.35
C GLY A 49 -1.86 -3.93 1.76
N TRP A 50 -2.95 -3.20 1.48
CA TRP A 50 -4.27 -3.70 1.84
C TRP A 50 -4.75 -4.84 0.93
N LEU A 51 -4.33 -4.90 -0.34
CA LEU A 51 -4.61 -6.05 -1.21
C LEU A 51 -3.94 -7.33 -0.71
N PHE A 52 -2.71 -7.24 -0.17
CA PHE A 52 -2.01 -8.38 0.40
C PHE A 52 -2.81 -9.02 1.56
N HIS A 53 -3.35 -8.21 2.46
CA HIS A 53 -4.21 -8.70 3.54
C HIS A 53 -5.55 -9.25 3.04
N ALA A 54 -6.11 -8.64 1.99
CA ALA A 54 -7.34 -9.12 1.38
C ALA A 54 -7.14 -10.49 0.72
N GLU A 55 -6.00 -10.70 0.04
CA GLU A 55 -5.62 -11.98 -0.55
C GLU A 55 -5.46 -13.07 0.52
N SER A 56 -4.91 -12.72 1.69
CA SER A 56 -4.77 -13.68 2.80
C SER A 56 -6.08 -13.98 3.53
N GLY A 57 -7.20 -13.35 3.15
CA GLY A 57 -8.49 -13.48 3.83
C GLY A 57 -8.63 -12.68 5.12
N ASP A 58 -7.62 -11.87 5.47
CA ASP A 58 -7.65 -11.00 6.66
C ASP A 58 -8.29 -9.65 6.27
N TYR A 59 -9.60 -9.70 6.01
CA TYR A 59 -10.34 -8.55 5.49
C TYR A 59 -10.43 -7.39 6.49
N GLU A 60 -10.47 -7.69 7.79
CA GLU A 60 -10.47 -6.64 8.81
C GLU A 60 -9.14 -5.89 8.79
N GLN A 61 -8.02 -6.60 8.74
CA GLN A 61 -6.71 -5.96 8.64
C GLN A 61 -6.54 -5.21 7.31
N ALA A 62 -7.04 -5.76 6.19
CA ALA A 62 -7.06 -5.06 4.90
C ALA A 62 -7.79 -3.72 5.01
N TRP A 63 -9.00 -3.73 5.58
CA TRP A 63 -9.78 -2.51 5.82
C TRP A 63 -9.08 -1.53 6.78
N ARG A 64 -8.42 -2.04 7.82
CA ARG A 64 -7.64 -1.22 8.76
C ARG A 64 -6.48 -0.50 8.08
N VAL A 65 -5.77 -1.18 7.16
CA VAL A 65 -4.68 -0.56 6.38
C VAL A 65 -5.24 0.45 5.39
N LEU A 66 -6.31 0.10 4.68
CA LEU A 66 -6.97 0.99 3.72
C LEU A 66 -7.43 2.31 4.37
N THR A 67 -8.05 2.20 5.54
CA THR A 67 -8.59 3.37 6.26
C THR A 67 -7.53 4.24 6.91
N LEU A 68 -6.25 3.89 6.83
CA LEU A 68 -5.18 4.81 7.20
C LEU A 68 -5.16 6.06 6.32
N ASP A 69 -5.59 5.92 5.06
CA ASP A 69 -5.55 6.98 4.06
C ASP A 69 -6.97 7.43 3.68
N ASN A 70 -7.88 6.48 3.44
CA ASN A 70 -9.25 6.74 2.97
C ASN A 70 -10.32 6.30 3.98
N PRO A 71 -11.03 7.24 4.65
CA PRO A 71 -12.03 6.90 5.65
C PRO A 71 -13.37 6.39 5.11
N LEU A 72 -13.59 6.42 3.79
CA LEU A 72 -14.89 6.19 3.17
C LEU A 72 -14.87 5.05 2.12
N PRO A 73 -14.28 3.87 2.39
CA PRO A 73 -14.14 2.80 1.39
C PRO A 73 -15.45 2.34 0.77
N ALA A 74 -16.52 2.23 1.57
CA ALA A 74 -17.83 1.79 1.08
C ALA A 74 -18.45 2.75 0.05
N ILE A 75 -18.08 4.03 0.11
CA ILE A 75 -18.53 5.08 -0.81
C ILE A 75 -17.57 5.16 -1.99
N MET A 76 -16.27 5.28 -1.72
CA MET A 76 -15.22 5.43 -2.74
C MET A 76 -15.14 4.19 -3.66
N GLY A 77 -15.37 2.99 -3.13
CA GLY A 77 -15.60 1.76 -3.90
C GLY A 77 -16.78 1.81 -4.91
N ARG A 78 -17.58 2.87 -4.92
CA ARG A 78 -18.75 3.05 -5.81
C ARG A 78 -18.63 4.25 -6.73
N VAL A 79 -18.00 5.33 -6.24
CA VAL A 79 -17.97 6.63 -6.93
C VAL A 79 -16.59 6.98 -7.49
N CYS A 80 -15.53 6.29 -7.06
CA CYS A 80 -14.17 6.57 -7.52
C CYS A 80 -14.04 6.26 -9.03
N TYR A 81 -13.36 7.15 -9.74
CA TYR A 81 -13.01 6.97 -11.15
C TYR A 81 -11.84 6.01 -11.38
N ARG A 82 -11.36 5.33 -10.32
CA ARG A 82 -10.33 4.27 -10.35
C ARG A 82 -9.05 4.60 -11.16
N PRO A 83 -8.44 5.80 -10.99
CA PRO A 83 -7.20 6.16 -11.70
C PRO A 83 -6.02 5.22 -11.36
N CYS A 84 -6.07 4.54 -10.22
CA CYS A 84 -5.11 3.52 -9.83
C CYS A 84 -5.15 2.25 -10.72
N GLU A 85 -6.31 1.95 -11.33
CA GLU A 85 -6.47 0.83 -12.27
C GLU A 85 -5.91 1.18 -13.66
N ASP A 86 -6.02 2.44 -14.09
CA ASP A 86 -5.51 2.92 -15.39
C ASP A 86 -3.98 2.79 -15.53
N VAL A 87 -3.26 2.94 -14.42
CA VAL A 87 -1.79 2.83 -14.36
C VAL A 87 -1.30 1.46 -13.87
N CYS A 88 -2.19 0.49 -13.73
CA CYS A 88 -1.85 -0.82 -13.18
C CYS A 88 -0.90 -1.60 -14.10
N ASN A 89 0.26 -2.04 -13.59
CA ASN A 89 1.21 -2.86 -14.35
C ASN A 89 0.58 -4.12 -14.97
N ARG A 90 -0.40 -4.72 -14.29
CA ARG A 90 -1.10 -5.93 -14.74
C ARG A 90 -1.92 -5.67 -16.01
N GLY A 91 -2.38 -4.45 -16.23
CA GLY A 91 -3.10 -4.03 -17.44
C GLY A 91 -2.28 -4.18 -18.73
N HIS A 92 -0.95 -4.22 -18.65
CA HIS A 92 -0.08 -4.51 -19.79
C HIS A 92 0.03 -6.01 -20.14
N LEU A 93 -0.43 -6.90 -19.24
CA LEU A 93 -0.36 -8.34 -19.42
C LEU A 93 -1.73 -8.93 -19.78
N ASP A 94 -2.75 -8.61 -18.99
CA ASP A 94 -4.13 -9.06 -19.20
C ASP A 94 -5.13 -7.95 -18.85
N SER A 95 -5.46 -7.78 -17.58
CA SER A 95 -6.42 -6.80 -17.09
C SER A 95 -5.94 -6.17 -15.80
N ALA A 96 -6.28 -4.90 -15.58
CA ALA A 96 -6.02 -4.26 -14.30
C ALA A 96 -6.65 -5.06 -13.15
N VAL A 97 -5.99 -5.04 -11.99
CA VAL A 97 -6.57 -5.58 -10.76
C VAL A 97 -7.83 -4.76 -10.44
N GLY A 98 -8.93 -5.42 -10.09
CA GLY A 98 -10.18 -4.77 -9.69
C GLY A 98 -10.11 -4.11 -8.31
N ILE A 99 -9.16 -3.18 -8.13
CA ILE A 99 -8.85 -2.46 -6.90
C ILE A 99 -10.13 -1.84 -6.31
N ASN A 100 -10.90 -1.12 -7.14
CA ASN A 100 -12.11 -0.44 -6.70
C ASN A 100 -13.20 -1.42 -6.22
N SER A 101 -13.27 -2.61 -6.85
CA SER A 101 -14.22 -3.65 -6.43
C SER A 101 -13.84 -4.27 -5.09
N VAL A 102 -12.55 -4.45 -4.83
CA VAL A 102 -12.06 -4.94 -3.53
C VAL A 102 -12.26 -3.87 -2.44
N GLU A 103 -11.97 -2.60 -2.73
CA GLU A 103 -12.23 -1.48 -1.82
C GLU A 103 -13.71 -1.42 -1.41
N ARG A 104 -14.62 -1.54 -2.38
CA ARG A 104 -16.06 -1.64 -2.12
C ARG A 104 -16.40 -2.81 -1.21
N PHE A 105 -15.87 -3.99 -1.53
CA PHE A 105 -16.11 -5.20 -0.74
C PHE A 105 -15.65 -5.02 0.70
N LEU A 106 -14.43 -4.51 0.93
CA LEU A 106 -13.90 -4.25 2.27
C LEU A 106 -14.75 -3.23 3.04
N GLY A 107 -15.22 -2.18 2.37
CA GLY A 107 -16.12 -1.19 2.96
C GLY A 107 -17.48 -1.78 3.36
N ASP A 108 -18.08 -2.59 2.49
CA ASP A 108 -19.36 -3.27 2.73
C ASP A 108 -19.22 -4.29 3.90
N GLU A 109 -18.12 -5.05 3.94
CA GLU A 109 -17.81 -5.99 5.01
C GLU A 109 -17.60 -5.28 6.35
N ALA A 110 -16.91 -4.15 6.37
CA ALA A 110 -16.73 -3.35 7.58
C ALA A 110 -18.05 -2.90 8.18
N ILE A 111 -19.01 -2.50 7.33
CA ILE A 111 -20.36 -2.13 7.77
C ILE A 111 -21.10 -3.37 8.28
N ARG A 112 -21.06 -4.48 7.52
CA ARG A 112 -21.76 -5.73 7.86
C ARG A 112 -21.30 -6.32 9.19
N HIS A 113 -19.99 -6.29 9.46
CA HIS A 113 -19.37 -6.80 10.68
C HIS A 113 -19.28 -5.76 11.81
N GLY A 114 -19.57 -4.49 11.53
CA GLY A 114 -19.50 -3.41 12.51
C GLY A 114 -18.08 -3.08 12.96
N TRP A 115 -17.07 -3.26 12.09
CA TRP A 115 -15.67 -2.93 12.38
C TRP A 115 -15.53 -1.47 12.80
N LYS A 116 -14.62 -1.24 13.75
CA LYS A 116 -14.41 0.08 14.36
C LYS A 116 -13.04 0.63 14.01
N PHE A 117 -13.02 1.92 13.68
CA PHE A 117 -11.79 2.68 13.52
C PHE A 117 -10.97 2.69 14.81
N HIS A 118 -9.65 2.80 14.66
CA HIS A 118 -8.75 2.94 15.79
C HIS A 118 -9.01 4.26 16.52
N LYS A 119 -9.07 4.18 17.84
CA LYS A 119 -9.06 5.36 18.70
C LYS A 119 -7.64 5.95 18.74
N PRO A 120 -7.50 7.28 18.89
CA PRO A 120 -6.20 7.88 19.11
C PRO A 120 -5.57 7.35 20.40
N ALA A 121 -4.24 7.15 20.38
CA ALA A 121 -3.50 6.69 21.56
C ALA A 121 -3.51 7.71 22.72
N ALA A 122 -3.58 9.00 22.39
CA ALA A 122 -3.65 10.08 23.37
C ALA A 122 -4.50 11.23 22.82
N THR A 123 -5.10 11.99 23.74
CA THR A 123 -5.75 13.25 23.40
C THR A 123 -4.72 14.36 23.28
N SER A 124 -4.82 15.16 22.22
CA SER A 124 -3.95 16.32 21.98
C SER A 124 -4.33 17.56 22.81
N GLY A 125 -5.52 17.57 23.43
CA GLY A 125 -6.08 18.74 24.13
C GLY A 125 -6.59 19.86 23.22
N LYS A 126 -6.38 19.77 21.90
CA LYS A 126 -6.85 20.79 20.92
C LYS A 126 -8.29 20.52 20.48
N LYS A 127 -9.04 21.59 20.26
CA LYS A 127 -10.41 21.57 19.71
C LYS A 127 -10.40 22.13 18.29
N VAL A 128 -11.10 21.48 17.37
CA VAL A 128 -11.18 21.89 15.95
C VAL A 128 -12.64 21.87 15.51
N LEU A 129 -13.10 22.97 14.91
CA LEU A 129 -14.40 23.06 14.24
C LEU A 129 -14.20 22.82 12.74
N VAL A 130 -14.95 21.87 12.18
CA VAL A 130 -15.04 21.62 10.74
C VAL A 130 -16.41 22.10 10.27
N VAL A 131 -16.43 23.02 9.30
CA VAL A 131 -17.69 23.51 8.69
C VAL A 131 -17.91 22.74 7.38
N GLY A 132 -19.03 22.03 7.30
CA GLY A 132 -19.40 21.16 6.19
C GLY A 132 -19.28 19.66 6.52
N ALA A 133 -20.36 18.91 6.37
CA ALA A 133 -20.45 17.47 6.57
C ALA A 133 -20.31 16.65 5.27
N GLY A 134 -19.78 17.28 4.21
CA GLY A 134 -19.43 16.60 2.96
C GLY A 134 -18.17 15.73 3.06
N PRO A 135 -17.77 15.02 1.98
CA PRO A 135 -16.64 14.09 1.99
C PRO A 135 -15.32 14.71 2.48
N SER A 136 -15.03 15.94 2.06
CA SER A 136 -13.82 16.66 2.50
C SER A 136 -13.84 16.96 4.00
N GLY A 137 -14.98 17.39 4.53
CA GLY A 137 -15.14 17.69 5.96
C GLY A 137 -15.05 16.43 6.82
N LEU A 138 -15.72 15.35 6.39
CA LEU A 138 -15.65 14.04 7.06
C LEU A 138 -14.22 13.48 7.05
N SER A 139 -13.51 13.58 5.92
CA SER A 139 -12.11 13.13 5.82
C SER A 139 -11.18 13.92 6.74
N ALA A 140 -11.30 15.26 6.74
CA ALA A 140 -10.54 16.12 7.63
C ALA A 140 -10.83 15.78 9.10
N ALA A 141 -12.10 15.64 9.47
CA ALA A 141 -12.51 15.30 10.83
C ALA A 141 -11.97 13.94 11.28
N TYR A 142 -12.02 12.93 10.40
CA TYR A 142 -11.48 11.61 10.66
C TYR A 142 -9.98 11.64 10.99
N HIS A 143 -9.18 12.28 10.13
CA HIS A 143 -7.73 12.33 10.32
C HIS A 143 -7.35 13.16 11.54
N LEU A 144 -8.03 14.28 11.80
CA LEU A 144 -7.83 15.08 13.00
C LEU A 144 -8.20 14.31 14.28
N ALA A 145 -9.29 13.55 14.28
CA ALA A 145 -9.70 12.71 15.40
C ALA A 145 -8.67 11.60 15.67
N ARG A 146 -8.08 11.00 14.63
CA ARG A 146 -6.98 10.01 14.76
C ARG A 146 -5.70 10.59 15.36
N LEU A 147 -5.45 11.88 15.14
CA LEU A 147 -4.36 12.63 15.78
C LEU A 147 -4.70 13.07 17.22
N GLY A 148 -5.88 12.71 17.73
CA GLY A 148 -6.30 12.98 19.10
C GLY A 148 -6.91 14.37 19.31
N HIS A 149 -7.33 15.06 18.26
CA HIS A 149 -8.07 16.31 18.38
C HIS A 149 -9.54 16.06 18.73
N SER A 150 -10.13 16.96 19.53
CA SER A 150 -11.58 17.01 19.72
C SER A 150 -12.19 17.76 18.54
N VAL A 151 -12.88 17.04 17.65
CA VAL A 151 -13.43 17.62 16.43
C VAL A 151 -14.95 17.77 16.56
N GLU A 152 -15.46 18.93 16.19
CA GLU A 152 -16.89 19.22 16.07
C GLU A 152 -17.19 19.56 14.60
N ILE A 153 -18.27 19.01 14.05
CA ILE A 153 -18.69 19.27 12.66
C ILE A 153 -19.99 20.06 12.70
N HIS A 154 -20.04 21.19 12.00
CA HIS A 154 -21.25 21.99 11.80
C HIS A 154 -21.64 21.98 10.32
N GLU A 155 -22.91 21.77 10.04
CA GLU A 155 -23.51 21.83 8.70
C GLU A 155 -24.72 22.77 8.74
N ALA A 156 -25.01 23.43 7.62
CA ALA A 156 -26.07 24.43 7.50
C ALA A 156 -27.49 23.84 7.51
#